data_AF-A0A0T5ZQ66-F1
#
_entry.id   AF-A0A0T5ZQ66-F1
#
_cell.length_a   1.000
_cell.length_b   1.000
_cell.length_c   1.000
_cell.angle_alpha   90.00
_cell.angle_beta   90.00
_cell.angle_gamma   90.00
#
_symmetry.space_group_name_H-M   'P 1'
#
loop_
_entity.id
_entity.type
_entity.pdbx_description
1 polymer ?
#
loop_
_entity_poly.entity_id
_entity_poly.type
_entity_poly.pdbx_seq_one_letter_code
_entity_poly.pdbx_strand_id
1 'polypeptide(L)'
;MKSQGGFTLIEIMVVLVIIAGLAYIVSTNVIGRLEKARVETTKIQIKQLETALKQFKLDNAFYPETQQGLEALVAQPSTGRIPQRYAREGYLEGGQVPKDQWGNDYVYIGTDQTQDGSYEIISPGEDGVYPSDDDISSRNIQ
;
A
#
# COMPACT_ATOMS: atom_id res chain seq x y z
N MET A 1 -29.84 -13.99 60.91
CA MET A 1 -28.86 -12.97 60.49
C MET A 1 -27.90 -13.65 59.52
N LYS A 2 -27.85 -13.22 58.25
CA LYS A 2 -26.92 -13.79 57.26
C LYS A 2 -25.53 -13.20 57.51
N SER A 3 -24.54 -14.04 57.84
CA SER A 3 -23.14 -13.60 57.94
C SER A 3 -22.66 -13.12 56.58
N GLN A 4 -22.29 -11.85 56.50
CA GLN A 4 -21.50 -11.33 55.39
C GLN A 4 -20.05 -11.76 55.64
N GLY A 5 -19.58 -12.75 54.89
CA GLY A 5 -18.17 -13.13 54.89
C GLY A 5 -17.34 -12.02 54.23
N GLY A 6 -16.42 -11.42 54.98
CA GLY A 6 -15.43 -10.51 54.45
C GLY A 6 -14.31 -11.26 53.72
N PHE A 7 -13.77 -10.66 52.67
CA PHE A 7 -12.62 -11.19 51.92
C PHE A 7 -11.38 -11.32 52.82
N THR A 8 -10.58 -12.36 52.60
CA THR A 8 -9.32 -12.54 53.33
C THR A 8 -8.18 -11.76 52.66
N LEU A 9 -7.17 -11.34 53.44
CA LEU A 9 -5.98 -10.67 52.90
C LEU A 9 -5.25 -11.53 51.86
N ILE A 10 -5.20 -12.85 52.08
CA ILE A 10 -4.57 -13.82 51.17
C ILE A 10 -5.27 -13.81 49.81
N GLU A 11 -6.59 -13.71 49.80
CA GLU A 11 -7.40 -13.71 48.58
C GLU A 11 -7.11 -12.48 47.71
N ILE A 12 -6.96 -11.31 48.34
CA ILE A 12 -6.56 -10.08 47.65
C ILE A 12 -5.12 -10.19 47.13
N MET A 13 -4.21 -10.81 47.89
CA MET A 13 -2.83 -11.01 47.46
C MET A 13 -2.74 -11.91 46.22
N VAL A 14 -3.48 -13.01 46.19
CA VAL A 14 -3.51 -13.93 45.03
C VAL A 14 -4.03 -13.20 43.79
N VAL A 15 -5.10 -12.41 43.92
CA VAL A 15 -5.65 -11.62 42.80
C VAL A 15 -4.64 -10.61 42.26
N LEU A 16 -3.91 -9.91 43.14
CA LEU A 16 -2.88 -8.94 42.71
C LEU A 16 -1.71 -9.61 42.00
N VAL A 17 -1.29 -10.79 42.44
CA VAL A 17 -0.23 -11.58 41.76
C VAL A 17 -0.69 -12.02 40.38
N ILE A 18 -1.93 -12.48 40.23
CA ILE A 18 -2.49 -12.86 38.93
C ILE A 18 -2.59 -11.63 38.00
N ILE A 19 -3.08 -10.49 38.49
CA ILE A 19 -3.17 -9.25 37.70
C ILE A 19 -1.78 -8.76 37.26
N ALA A 20 -0.81 -8.76 38.18
CA ALA A 20 0.58 -8.38 37.87
C ALA A 20 1.21 -9.32 36.82
N GLY A 21 0.94 -10.64 36.92
CA GLY A 21 1.39 -11.63 35.95
C GLY A 21 0.73 -11.49 34.58
N LEU A 22 -0.58 -11.21 34.53
CA LEU A 22 -1.31 -10.98 33.28
C LEU A 22 -0.84 -9.69 32.59
N ALA A 23 -0.63 -8.61 33.34
CA ALA A 23 -0.13 -7.35 32.80
C ALA A 23 1.25 -7.49 32.13
N TYR A 24 2.11 -8.40 32.62
CA TYR A 24 3.41 -8.70 32.01
C TYR A 24 3.30 -9.39 30.64
N ILE A 25 2.30 -10.25 30.45
CA ILE A 25 2.10 -11.01 29.19
C ILE A 25 1.54 -10.10 28.08
N VAL A 26 0.81 -9.05 28.44
CA VAL A 26 0.21 -8.11 27.48
C VAL A 26 1.22 -7.02 27.09
N SER A 27 2.29 -7.41 26.39
CA SER A 27 3.17 -6.48 25.65
C SER A 27 3.03 -6.79 24.16
N THR A 28 1.99 -6.21 23.55
CA THR A 28 1.52 -6.70 22.26
C THR A 28 2.39 -6.21 21.09
N ASN A 29 2.84 -7.15 20.25
CA ASN A 29 3.53 -6.98 18.95
C ASN A 29 2.64 -6.34 17.84
N VAL A 30 1.79 -5.36 18.15
CA VAL A 30 0.81 -4.81 17.20
C VAL A 30 1.46 -3.91 16.16
N ILE A 31 2.49 -3.16 16.57
CA ILE A 31 3.15 -2.15 15.72
C ILE A 31 3.75 -2.79 14.46
N GLY A 32 4.55 -3.85 14.61
CA GLY A 32 5.15 -4.54 13.45
C GLY A 32 4.16 -5.29 12.57
N ARG A 33 2.91 -5.51 13.01
CA ARG A 33 1.85 -6.10 12.17
C ARG A 33 1.19 -5.04 11.29
N LEU A 34 1.04 -3.82 11.81
CA LEU A 34 0.48 -2.70 11.06
C LEU A 34 1.40 -2.30 9.91
N GLU A 35 2.69 -2.17 10.16
CA GLU A 35 3.70 -1.84 9.14
C GLU A 35 3.72 -2.88 8.02
N LYS A 36 3.75 -4.18 8.36
CA LYS A 36 3.65 -5.26 7.37
C LYS A 36 2.34 -5.19 6.57
N ALA A 37 1.22 -4.88 7.22
CA ALA A 37 -0.05 -4.74 6.52
C ALA A 37 -0.03 -3.55 5.55
N ARG A 38 0.64 -2.44 5.89
CA ARG A 38 0.83 -1.31 4.98
C ARG A 38 1.64 -1.73 3.74
N VAL A 39 2.80 -2.34 3.95
CA VAL A 39 3.66 -2.84 2.86
C VAL A 39 2.88 -3.78 1.93
N GLU A 40 2.19 -4.78 2.49
CA GLU A 40 1.40 -5.73 1.68
C GLU A 40 0.26 -5.07 0.92
N THR A 41 -0.44 -4.10 1.53
CA THR A 41 -1.51 -3.37 0.83
C THR A 41 -0.96 -2.50 -0.29
N THR A 42 0.18 -1.84 -0.09
CA THR A 42 0.89 -1.10 -1.14
C THR A 42 1.27 -2.02 -2.30
N LYS A 43 1.77 -3.23 -2.04
CA LYS A 43 2.07 -4.21 -3.10
C LYS A 43 0.82 -4.62 -3.89
N ILE A 44 -0.31 -4.80 -3.22
CA ILE A 44 -1.60 -5.10 -3.88
C ILE A 44 -2.02 -3.93 -4.79
N GLN A 45 -1.92 -2.70 -4.31
CA GLN A 45 -2.21 -1.49 -5.09
C GLN A 45 -1.30 -1.40 -6.33
N ILE A 46 0.00 -1.68 -6.18
CA ILE A 46 0.92 -1.74 -7.34
C ILE A 46 0.44 -2.79 -8.34
N LYS A 47 0.10 -4.01 -7.91
CA LYS A 47 -0.42 -5.07 -8.79
C LYS A 47 -1.73 -4.66 -9.51
N GLN A 48 -2.58 -3.86 -8.87
CA GLN A 48 -3.78 -3.28 -9.50
C GLN A 48 -3.39 -2.26 -10.60
N LEU A 49 -2.46 -1.36 -10.31
CA LEU A 49 -1.93 -0.40 -11.29
C LEU A 49 -1.28 -1.11 -12.48
N GLU A 50 -0.51 -2.17 -12.24
CA GLU A 50 0.07 -3.01 -13.30
C GLU A 50 -1.00 -3.63 -14.20
N THR A 51 -2.11 -4.07 -13.61
CA THR A 51 -3.23 -4.66 -14.34
C THR A 51 -3.90 -3.60 -15.23
N ALA A 52 -4.10 -2.39 -14.70
CA ALA A 52 -4.61 -1.25 -15.47
C ALA A 52 -3.67 -0.85 -16.62
N LEU A 53 -2.35 -0.82 -16.39
CA LEU A 53 -1.35 -0.56 -17.43
C LEU A 53 -1.37 -1.63 -18.54
N LYS A 54 -1.51 -2.91 -18.16
CA LYS A 54 -1.64 -4.01 -19.13
C LYS A 54 -2.89 -3.85 -19.97
N GLN A 55 -4.02 -3.45 -19.37
CA GLN A 55 -5.25 -3.16 -20.10
C GLN A 55 -5.10 -1.95 -21.04
N PHE A 56 -4.47 -0.87 -20.57
CA PHE A 56 -4.14 0.29 -21.42
C PHE A 56 -3.32 -0.13 -22.64
N LYS A 57 -2.29 -0.96 -22.45
CA LYS A 57 -1.46 -1.48 -23.53
C LYS A 57 -2.23 -2.42 -24.45
N LEU A 58 -3.14 -3.24 -23.93
CA LEU A 58 -3.96 -4.14 -24.75
C LEU A 58 -4.81 -3.34 -25.75
N ASP A 59 -5.39 -2.23 -25.31
CA ASP A 59 -6.24 -1.39 -26.16
C ASP A 59 -5.44 -0.51 -27.12
N ASN A 60 -4.33 0.06 -26.64
CA ASN A 60 -3.58 1.10 -27.36
C ASN A 60 -2.27 0.62 -27.99
N ALA A 61 -1.83 -0.61 -27.71
CA ALA A 61 -0.58 -1.25 -28.14
C ALA A 61 0.72 -0.67 -27.55
N PHE A 62 0.65 0.27 -26.61
CA PHE A 62 1.81 0.84 -25.91
C PHE A 62 1.45 1.19 -24.46
N TYR A 63 2.45 1.28 -23.58
CA TYR A 63 2.27 1.84 -22.24
C TYR A 63 2.37 3.36 -22.26
N PRO A 64 1.76 4.08 -21.30
CA PRO A 64 1.95 5.52 -21.16
C PRO A 64 3.43 5.90 -21.06
N GLU A 65 3.78 7.09 -21.54
CA GLU A 65 5.13 7.67 -21.36
C GLU A 65 5.30 8.17 -19.92
N THR A 66 6.54 8.25 -19.42
CA THR A 66 6.80 8.78 -18.07
C THR A 66 6.16 10.16 -17.84
N GLN A 67 6.18 11.03 -18.85
CA GLN A 67 5.57 12.36 -18.75
C GLN A 67 4.04 12.31 -18.62
N GLN A 68 3.39 11.29 -19.16
CA GLN A 68 1.94 11.09 -19.05
C GLN A 68 1.54 10.52 -17.69
N GLY A 69 2.46 9.80 -17.03
CA GLY A 69 2.28 9.27 -15.68
C GLY A 69 1.17 8.23 -15.55
N LEU A 70 0.77 7.96 -14.30
CA LEU A 70 -0.37 7.09 -13.99
C LEU A 70 -1.71 7.79 -14.24
N GLU A 71 -1.70 9.11 -14.41
CA GLU A 71 -2.85 9.93 -14.77
C GLU A 71 -3.44 9.50 -16.12
N ALA A 72 -2.60 8.97 -17.01
CA ALA A 72 -3.04 8.36 -18.26
C ALA A 72 -4.01 7.18 -18.05
N LEU A 73 -4.00 6.53 -16.88
CA LEU A 73 -4.94 5.47 -16.53
C LEU A 73 -6.29 6.02 -16.06
N VAL A 74 -6.37 7.31 -15.73
CA VAL A 74 -7.60 7.97 -15.27
C VAL A 74 -8.27 8.72 -16.40
N ALA A 75 -7.50 9.51 -17.15
CA ALA A 75 -7.99 10.33 -18.24
C ALA A 75 -7.10 10.17 -19.48
N GLN A 76 -7.71 10.36 -20.65
CA GLN A 76 -6.97 10.29 -21.91
C GLN A 76 -5.88 11.37 -21.94
N PRO A 77 -4.59 11.00 -22.10
CA PRO A 77 -3.52 11.99 -22.16
C PRO A 77 -3.62 12.81 -23.45
N SER A 78 -3.39 14.12 -23.34
CA SER A 78 -3.41 15.08 -24.46
C SER A 78 -2.02 15.41 -25.01
N THR A 79 -0.96 14.92 -24.38
CA THR A 79 0.44 15.20 -24.70
C THR A 79 1.21 13.90 -24.91
N GLY A 80 2.33 13.95 -25.62
CA GLY A 80 3.11 12.76 -25.98
C GLY A 80 2.36 11.88 -26.98
N ARG A 81 2.52 10.56 -26.89
CA ARG A 81 1.79 9.61 -27.73
C ARG A 81 0.32 9.48 -27.31
N ILE A 82 -0.58 10.01 -28.12
CA ILE A 82 -2.03 10.02 -27.83
C ILE A 82 -2.65 8.64 -28.16
N PRO A 83 -3.32 7.97 -27.20
CA PRO A 83 -4.03 6.72 -27.43
C PRO A 83 -5.28 6.93 -28.27
N GLN A 84 -5.44 6.13 -29.34
CA GLN A 84 -6.59 6.22 -30.25
C GLN A 84 -7.80 5.39 -29.79
N ARG A 85 -7.57 4.36 -28.98
CA ARG A 85 -8.60 3.41 -28.51
C ARG A 85 -8.73 3.47 -26.98
N TYR A 86 -8.75 4.69 -26.46
CA TYR A 86 -8.86 4.93 -25.03
C TYR A 86 -10.25 4.52 -24.50
N ALA A 87 -10.29 3.76 -23.41
CA ALA A 87 -11.53 3.41 -22.71
C ALA A 87 -12.21 4.67 -22.16
N ARG A 88 -13.50 4.88 -22.42
CA ARG A 88 -14.18 6.15 -22.04
C ARG A 88 -14.23 6.37 -20.53
N GLU A 89 -14.27 5.27 -19.80
CA GLU A 89 -14.33 5.18 -18.35
C GLU A 89 -12.94 5.22 -17.68
N GLY A 90 -11.86 5.21 -18.46
CA GLY A 90 -10.50 5.04 -17.94
C GLY A 90 -10.17 3.58 -17.60
N TYR A 91 -9.03 3.38 -16.94
CA TYR A 91 -8.46 2.07 -16.63
C TYR A 91 -8.41 1.77 -15.12
N LEU A 92 -8.73 2.75 -14.26
CA LEU A 92 -8.75 2.59 -12.80
C LEU A 92 -10.17 2.62 -12.24
N GLU A 93 -10.48 1.62 -11.42
CA GLU A 93 -11.69 1.60 -10.62
C GLU A 93 -11.62 2.73 -9.59
N GLY A 94 -12.57 3.69 -9.67
CA GLY A 94 -12.61 4.86 -8.79
C GLY A 94 -12.14 6.17 -9.42
N GLY A 95 -11.64 6.15 -10.66
CA GLY A 95 -11.39 7.38 -11.43
C GLY A 95 -10.30 8.29 -10.85
N GLN A 96 -9.40 7.75 -10.04
CA GLN A 96 -8.23 8.44 -9.50
C GLN A 96 -7.10 7.46 -9.26
N VAL A 97 -5.86 7.94 -9.32
CA VAL A 97 -4.70 7.14 -8.91
C VAL A 97 -4.74 6.99 -7.39
N PRO A 98 -4.72 5.76 -6.84
CA PRO A 98 -4.65 5.57 -5.41
C PRO A 98 -3.30 6.07 -4.88
N LYS A 99 -3.30 6.54 -3.64
CA LYS A 99 -2.08 6.80 -2.86
C LYS A 99 -1.63 5.51 -2.19
N ASP A 100 -0.34 5.45 -1.87
CA ASP A 100 0.20 4.36 -1.07
C ASP A 100 -0.32 4.41 0.39
N GLN A 101 0.09 3.44 1.21
CA GLN A 101 -0.39 3.32 2.59
C GLN A 101 0.19 4.37 3.55
N TRP A 102 1.10 5.22 3.09
CA TRP A 102 1.65 6.36 3.81
C TRP A 102 1.13 7.70 3.26
N GLY A 103 0.36 7.68 2.17
CA GLY A 103 -0.27 8.84 1.55
C GLY A 103 0.54 9.47 0.42
N ASN A 104 1.63 8.84 0.00
CA ASN A 104 2.49 9.30 -1.06
C ASN A 104 1.93 8.90 -2.43
N ASP A 105 2.26 9.70 -3.45
CA ASP A 105 1.93 9.40 -4.82
C ASP A 105 2.95 8.40 -5.39
N TYR A 106 2.49 7.47 -6.22
CA TYR A 106 3.37 6.51 -6.87
C TYR A 106 4.23 7.20 -7.94
N VAL A 107 5.50 6.82 -8.00
CA VAL A 107 6.40 7.20 -9.08
C VAL A 107 6.26 6.20 -10.21
N TYR A 108 5.97 6.68 -11.41
CA TYR A 108 5.90 5.87 -12.62
C TYR A 108 7.07 6.16 -13.53
N ILE A 109 7.76 5.10 -13.95
CA ILE A 109 8.81 5.16 -14.96
C ILE A 109 8.32 4.36 -16.16
N GLY A 110 8.02 5.05 -17.24
CA GLY A 110 7.56 4.49 -18.49
C GLY A 110 8.67 3.77 -19.27
N THR A 111 8.26 3.11 -20.36
CA THR A 111 9.18 2.38 -21.24
C THR A 111 10.14 3.29 -22.01
N ASP A 112 9.83 4.58 -22.09
CA ASP A 112 10.65 5.61 -22.74
C ASP A 112 11.93 5.93 -21.96
N GLN A 113 11.93 5.72 -20.65
CA GLN A 113 13.09 5.98 -19.79
C GLN A 113 13.84 4.71 -19.38
N THR A 114 13.31 3.52 -19.70
CA THR A 114 13.92 2.25 -19.35
C THR A 114 14.51 1.55 -20.59
N GLN A 115 15.78 1.11 -20.49
CA GLN A 115 16.49 0.49 -21.62
C GLN A 115 15.94 -0.88 -22.04
N ASP A 116 15.26 -1.60 -21.14
CA ASP A 116 14.69 -2.93 -21.39
C ASP A 116 13.26 -2.87 -21.96
N GLY A 117 12.69 -1.68 -22.14
CA GLY A 117 11.30 -1.48 -22.58
C GLY A 117 10.26 -1.96 -21.56
N SER A 118 10.65 -2.14 -20.29
CA SER A 118 9.74 -2.35 -19.16
C SER A 118 9.27 -1.02 -18.58
N TYR A 119 8.13 -1.06 -17.88
CA TYR A 119 7.72 0.04 -17.01
C TYR A 119 8.03 -0.35 -15.55
N GLU A 120 8.09 0.65 -14.68
CA GLU A 120 8.27 0.45 -13.25
C GLU A 120 7.32 1.37 -12.48
N ILE A 121 6.75 0.85 -11.40
CA ILE A 121 5.90 1.60 -10.46
C ILE A 121 6.57 1.52 -9.10
N ILE A 122 6.81 2.66 -8.46
CA ILE A 122 7.55 2.74 -7.21
C ILE A 122 6.71 3.49 -6.18
N SER A 123 6.57 2.90 -5.00
CA SER A 123 6.04 3.60 -3.82
C SER A 123 7.21 4.20 -3.06
N PRO A 124 7.20 5.50 -2.73
CA PRO A 124 8.22 6.15 -1.89
C PRO A 124 8.26 5.67 -0.43
N GLY A 125 7.50 4.64 -0.05
CA GLY A 125 7.57 4.06 1.28
C GLY A 125 7.08 4.97 2.41
N GLU A 126 7.63 4.74 3.60
CA GLU A 126 7.30 5.48 4.82
C GLU A 126 7.94 6.86 4.84
N ASP A 127 9.14 7.01 4.29
CA ASP A 127 9.86 8.27 4.29
C ASP A 127 9.30 9.28 3.27
N GLY A 128 8.59 8.81 2.25
CA GLY A 128 7.99 9.63 1.21
C GLY A 128 9.00 10.20 0.21
N VAL A 129 10.22 9.67 0.18
CA VAL A 129 11.34 10.19 -0.60
C VAL A 129 11.79 9.13 -1.60
N TYR A 130 11.87 9.51 -2.86
CA TYR A 130 12.43 8.66 -3.91
C TYR A 130 13.67 9.34 -4.53
N PRO A 131 14.81 8.63 -4.70
CA PRO A 131 15.07 7.23 -4.31
C PRO A 131 15.52 7.07 -2.84
N SER A 132 15.04 6.01 -2.18
CA SER A 132 15.39 5.61 -0.81
C SER A 132 15.47 4.09 -0.65
N ASP A 133 15.82 3.60 0.55
CA ASP A 133 15.94 2.17 0.84
C ASP A 133 14.58 1.49 1.17
N ASP A 134 13.56 2.26 1.56
CA ASP A 134 12.22 1.77 1.89
C ASP A 134 11.26 1.76 0.69
N ASP A 135 11.75 2.15 -0.49
CA ASP A 135 11.05 2.11 -1.76
C ASP A 135 10.49 0.71 -2.08
N ILE A 136 9.21 0.67 -2.47
CA ILE A 136 8.56 -0.57 -2.93
C ILE A 136 8.37 -0.49 -4.45
N SER A 137 9.26 -1.15 -5.19
CA SER A 137 9.21 -1.22 -6.66
C SER A 137 8.41 -2.42 -7.18
N SER A 138 7.66 -2.22 -8.26
CA SER A 138 6.97 -3.26 -9.03
C SER A 138 7.90 -4.40 -9.48
N ARG A 139 9.21 -4.13 -9.63
CA ARG A 139 10.20 -5.15 -10.01
C ARG A 139 10.56 -6.11 -8.87
N ASN A 140 10.38 -5.67 -7.62
CA ASN A 140 10.82 -6.40 -6.42
C ASN A 140 9.66 -7.09 -5.67
N ILE A 141 8.43 -6.97 -6.16
CA ILE A 141 7.22 -7.49 -5.50
C ILE A 141 6.75 -8.82 -6.11
N GLN A 142 7.50 -9.89 -5.88
CA GLN A 142 6.99 -11.25 -6.13
C GLN A 142 5.98 -11.65 -5.05
#